data_AF-A0A2N6SY85-F1
#
_entry.id   AF-A0A2N6SY85-F1
#
_cell.length_a   1.000
_cell.length_b   1.000
_cell.length_c   1.000
_cell.angle_alpha   90.00
_cell.angle_beta   90.00
_cell.angle_gamma   90.00
#
_symmetry.space_group_name_H-M   'P 1'
#
loop_
_entity.id
_entity.type
_entity.pdbx_description
1 polymer ?
#
loop_
_entity_poly.entity_id
_entity_poly.type
_entity_poly.pdbx_seq_one_letter_code
_entity_poly.pdbx_strand_id
1 'polypeptide(L)'
;MPPWLDRYFAAARGAEGIPPLGMTKWFDTNYHHLVPELDPARGFAADPSFLVAQVHRARRDHVPARPVLIGPVTFLALSKTAAGATGEPLDRLPELVDAYLDILDALAAEGVDWVQLDEPAINADRVPAEMDARVAGQWRRLVEHAHGLGLAVLAQTYFTDGQRAVDVLADSGVDAIGVDCVAGAVPDVSGLPASTFIVAGVVDGRNVWRTDCGRALGSLAELAQSHPVAVSASCSLLHVPHSLAAEPSLANERELRARLAFGEEKIIEVVSLARALHHPGGQRIRRNGFLAAAEAEESADVSPATGSGAVERRKGGVHDRSPFPLRREAQRRALDLPPLPTSTIGSFPQTPEVRAARAAFARGVSSECAYEAAMVREILHVIGEQEKLGLDVLVHGEPERNDMVQYFAEQLDGFHCTSNAWVQSYGTRCVRPPILHGDVSRPEPMTVRWFRAAQDMTDRPVKGMLTCATRISGRSSA
;
A
#
# COMPACT_ATOMS: atom_id res chain seq x y z
N MET A 1 3.45 -25.81 17.39
CA MET A 1 3.41 -24.38 17.04
C MET A 1 3.39 -23.59 18.35
N PRO A 2 3.99 -22.39 18.43
CA PRO A 2 3.96 -21.61 19.66
C PRO A 2 2.52 -21.26 20.06
N PRO A 3 2.15 -21.31 21.36
CA PRO A 3 0.78 -21.00 21.81
C PRO A 3 0.28 -19.59 21.43
N TRP A 4 1.18 -18.62 21.24
CA TRP A 4 0.81 -17.28 20.78
C TRP A 4 0.25 -17.26 19.36
N LEU A 5 0.58 -18.26 18.53
CA LEU A 5 0.20 -18.29 17.13
C LEU A 5 -1.29 -18.57 16.93
N ASP A 6 -1.89 -19.38 17.81
CA ASP A 6 -3.33 -19.61 17.81
C ASP A 6 -4.09 -18.34 18.19
N ARG A 7 -3.59 -17.59 19.20
CA ARG A 7 -4.14 -16.28 19.58
C ARG A 7 -4.01 -15.24 18.46
N TYR A 8 -2.86 -15.22 17.79
CA TYR A 8 -2.61 -14.36 16.63
C TYR A 8 -3.62 -14.63 15.51
N PHE A 9 -3.84 -15.90 15.15
CA PHE A 9 -4.83 -16.23 14.12
C PHE A 9 -6.26 -16.00 14.58
N ALA A 10 -6.60 -16.24 15.85
CA ALA A 10 -7.91 -15.89 16.39
C ALA A 10 -8.18 -14.38 16.26
N ALA A 11 -7.20 -13.53 16.56
CA ALA A 11 -7.30 -12.09 16.35
C ALA A 11 -7.44 -11.72 14.86
N ALA A 12 -6.72 -12.39 13.96
CA ALA A 12 -6.69 -12.04 12.54
C ALA A 12 -7.90 -12.51 11.72
N ARG A 13 -8.44 -13.70 12.02
CA ARG A 13 -9.51 -14.34 11.22
C ARG A 13 -10.71 -14.82 12.04
N GLY A 14 -10.72 -14.53 13.34
CA GLY A 14 -11.73 -15.01 14.27
C GLY A 14 -11.48 -16.45 14.72
N ALA A 15 -12.25 -16.84 15.72
CA ALA A 15 -12.37 -18.21 16.21
C ALA A 15 -13.84 -18.50 16.52
N GLU A 16 -14.16 -19.72 16.94
CA GLU A 16 -15.53 -20.07 17.32
C GLU A 16 -16.05 -19.12 18.41
N GLY A 17 -17.15 -18.41 18.11
CA GLY A 17 -17.75 -17.41 19.02
C GLY A 17 -16.97 -16.11 19.20
N ILE A 18 -15.82 -15.93 18.53
CA ILE A 18 -14.96 -14.74 18.67
C ILE A 18 -14.76 -14.09 17.29
N PRO A 19 -15.27 -12.87 17.06
CA PRO A 19 -15.05 -12.16 15.79
C PRO A 19 -13.57 -11.78 15.61
N PRO A 20 -13.08 -11.65 14.36
CA PRO A 20 -11.77 -11.07 14.11
C PRO A 20 -11.72 -9.60 14.55
N LEU A 21 -10.50 -9.10 14.77
CA LEU A 21 -10.26 -7.67 14.96
C LEU A 21 -10.72 -6.86 13.74
N GLY A 22 -11.08 -5.60 13.98
CA GLY A 22 -11.31 -4.64 12.91
C GLY A 22 -10.09 -4.52 11.99
N MET A 23 -10.32 -4.32 10.70
CA MET A 23 -9.26 -4.14 9.71
C MET A 23 -9.46 -2.83 8.96
N THR A 24 -8.40 -2.05 8.80
CA THR A 24 -8.44 -0.77 8.07
C THR A 24 -7.17 -0.57 7.25
N LYS A 25 -7.22 0.37 6.29
CA LYS A 25 -6.06 0.71 5.46
C LYS A 25 -4.90 1.21 6.30
N TRP A 26 -3.69 0.78 5.95
CA TRP A 26 -2.45 1.36 6.46
C TRP A 26 -2.21 2.68 5.72
N PHE A 27 -2.59 3.79 6.36
CA PHE A 27 -2.57 5.14 5.79
C PHE A 27 -3.25 5.20 4.42
N ASP A 28 -2.60 5.81 3.42
CA ASP A 28 -3.09 5.97 2.05
C ASP A 28 -2.77 4.77 1.13
N THR A 29 -2.20 3.68 1.67
CA THR A 29 -1.83 2.50 0.89
C THR A 29 -3.01 1.55 0.62
N ASN A 30 -2.76 0.48 -0.14
CA ASN A 30 -3.70 -0.63 -0.33
C ASN A 30 -3.43 -1.84 0.60
N TYR A 31 -2.43 -1.71 1.49
CA TYR A 31 -2.20 -2.63 2.58
C TYR A 31 -3.18 -2.33 3.74
N HIS A 32 -3.58 -3.36 4.48
CA HIS A 32 -4.45 -3.23 5.64
C HIS A 32 -3.78 -3.83 6.87
N HIS A 33 -4.00 -3.19 8.00
CA HIS A 33 -3.58 -3.69 9.30
C HIS A 33 -4.80 -4.04 10.16
N LEU A 34 -4.58 -4.89 11.16
CA LEU A 34 -5.55 -5.17 12.20
C LEU A 34 -5.49 -4.02 13.21
N VAL A 35 -6.63 -3.39 13.47
CA VAL A 35 -6.75 -2.29 14.42
C VAL A 35 -6.57 -2.85 15.83
N PRO A 36 -5.55 -2.42 16.60
CA PRO A 36 -5.41 -2.86 17.98
C PRO A 36 -6.60 -2.40 18.82
N GLU A 37 -7.10 -3.30 19.67
CA GLU A 37 -8.23 -3.04 20.57
C GLU A 37 -7.75 -3.00 22.02
N LEU A 38 -7.86 -1.84 22.66
CA LEU A 38 -7.32 -1.61 23.99
C LEU A 38 -8.41 -1.70 25.06
N ASP A 39 -8.21 -2.60 26.02
CA ASP A 39 -9.01 -2.65 27.26
C ASP A 39 -8.39 -1.68 28.29
N PRO A 40 -9.09 -0.62 28.72
CA PRO A 40 -8.55 0.34 29.69
C PRO A 40 -8.26 -0.27 31.07
N ALA A 41 -8.84 -1.43 31.40
CA ALA A 41 -8.60 -2.11 32.67
C ALA A 41 -7.32 -2.97 32.68
N ARG A 42 -6.66 -3.16 31.52
CA ARG A 42 -5.50 -4.04 31.38
C ARG A 42 -4.25 -3.26 31.05
N GLY A 43 -3.18 -3.54 31.80
CA GLY A 43 -1.85 -3.01 31.53
C GLY A 43 -1.22 -3.57 30.25
N PHE A 44 -0.24 -2.87 29.68
CA PHE A 44 0.67 -3.44 28.68
C PHE A 44 1.72 -4.34 29.34
N ALA A 45 2.07 -5.43 28.66
CA ALA A 45 3.16 -6.32 29.06
C ALA A 45 3.95 -6.72 27.81
N ALA A 46 5.27 -6.60 27.86
CA ALA A 46 6.15 -6.94 26.76
C ALA A 46 6.22 -8.46 26.53
N ASP A 47 6.14 -8.86 25.26
CA ASP A 47 6.54 -10.20 24.80
C ASP A 47 7.48 -10.05 23.59
N PRO A 48 8.80 -9.93 23.82
CA PRO A 48 9.77 -9.74 22.75
C PRO A 48 10.15 -11.05 22.04
N SER A 49 9.56 -12.19 22.43
CA SER A 49 10.01 -13.53 21.98
C SER A 49 10.01 -13.69 20.47
N PHE A 50 9.03 -13.09 19.77
CA PHE A 50 8.98 -13.11 18.31
C PHE A 50 10.14 -12.33 17.69
N LEU A 51 10.43 -11.12 18.18
CA LEU A 51 11.51 -10.28 17.65
C LEU A 51 12.88 -10.90 17.92
N VAL A 52 13.12 -11.36 19.15
CA VAL A 52 14.35 -12.06 19.54
C VAL A 52 14.58 -13.29 18.66
N ALA A 53 13.54 -14.06 18.37
CA ALA A 53 13.65 -15.20 17.46
C ALA A 53 14.05 -14.80 16.03
N GLN A 54 13.65 -13.61 15.54
CA GLN A 54 14.11 -13.10 14.24
C GLN A 54 15.56 -12.62 14.29
N VAL A 55 15.99 -11.97 15.38
CA VAL A 55 17.39 -11.57 15.59
C VAL A 55 18.30 -12.81 15.58
N HIS A 56 17.91 -13.87 16.30
CA HIS A 56 18.64 -15.13 16.27
C HIS A 56 18.72 -15.74 14.87
N ARG A 57 17.65 -15.64 14.07
CA ARG A 57 17.66 -16.11 12.67
C ARG A 57 18.67 -15.34 11.83
N ALA A 58 18.62 -14.00 11.86
CA ALA A 58 19.55 -13.15 11.14
C ALA A 58 21.02 -13.45 11.51
N ARG A 59 21.30 -13.68 12.81
CA ARG A 59 22.64 -14.06 13.27
C ARG A 59 23.11 -15.41 12.75
N ARG A 60 22.23 -16.42 12.71
CA ARG A 60 22.56 -17.73 12.12
C ARG A 60 22.92 -17.61 10.63
N ASP A 61 22.32 -16.64 9.96
CA ASP A 61 22.60 -16.34 8.55
C ASP A 61 23.75 -15.33 8.38
N HIS A 62 24.42 -14.93 9.48
CA HIS A 62 25.51 -13.95 9.52
C HIS A 62 25.15 -12.58 8.93
N VAL A 63 23.88 -12.17 9.06
CA VAL A 63 23.37 -10.88 8.61
C VAL A 63 23.18 -9.96 9.83
N PRO A 64 23.66 -8.70 9.79
CA PRO A 64 23.35 -7.71 10.81
C PRO A 64 21.83 -7.51 10.94
N ALA A 65 21.32 -7.55 12.18
CA ALA A 65 19.91 -7.35 12.44
C ALA A 65 19.65 -5.92 12.92
N ARG A 66 18.76 -5.21 12.22
CA ARG A 66 18.11 -3.99 12.73
C ARG A 66 16.63 -4.31 12.96
N PRO A 67 16.20 -4.66 14.18
CA PRO A 67 14.79 -4.88 14.48
C PRO A 67 13.94 -3.65 14.13
N VAL A 68 12.79 -3.89 13.52
CA VAL A 68 11.82 -2.84 13.16
C VAL A 68 10.54 -3.10 13.95
N LEU A 69 10.04 -2.09 14.64
CA LEU A 69 8.76 -2.09 15.32
C LEU A 69 7.95 -0.89 14.86
N ILE A 70 6.62 -1.00 14.91
CA ILE A 70 5.78 0.21 14.90
C ILE A 70 6.07 0.97 16.19
N GLY A 71 6.29 2.27 16.13
CA GLY A 71 6.54 3.12 17.29
C GLY A 71 5.31 3.26 18.20
N PRO A 72 5.51 3.58 19.49
CA PRO A 72 4.43 3.62 20.46
C PRO A 72 3.37 4.69 20.13
N VAL A 73 3.73 5.81 19.50
CA VAL A 73 2.76 6.85 19.14
C VAL A 73 1.86 6.36 18.01
N THR A 74 2.45 5.79 16.95
CA THR A 74 1.72 5.23 15.82
C THR A 74 0.86 4.05 16.22
N PHE A 75 1.36 3.18 17.10
CA PHE A 75 0.57 2.06 17.61
C PHE A 75 -0.72 2.56 18.29
N LEU A 76 -0.63 3.54 19.19
CA LEU A 76 -1.80 4.09 19.89
C LEU A 76 -2.70 4.91 18.97
N ALA A 77 -2.13 5.74 18.08
CA ALA A 77 -2.88 6.53 17.12
C ALA A 77 -3.70 5.67 16.13
N LEU A 78 -3.28 4.43 15.90
CA LEU A 78 -3.98 3.46 15.06
C LEU A 78 -4.81 2.44 15.86
N SER A 79 -4.84 2.57 17.19
CA SER A 79 -5.65 1.74 18.09
C SER A 79 -7.06 2.30 18.26
N LYS A 80 -7.97 1.47 18.77
CA LYS A 80 -9.26 1.91 19.32
C LYS A 80 -9.47 1.35 20.71
N THR A 81 -10.23 2.07 21.52
CA THR A 81 -10.70 1.58 22.81
C THR A 81 -11.76 0.49 22.61
N ALA A 82 -11.73 -0.54 23.45
CA ALA A 82 -12.66 -1.67 23.38
C ALA A 82 -14.12 -1.20 23.48
N ALA A 83 -15.04 -1.95 22.86
CA ALA A 83 -16.45 -1.57 22.78
C ALA A 83 -17.06 -1.35 24.17
N GLY A 84 -17.65 -0.17 24.38
CA GLY A 84 -18.29 0.22 25.64
C GLY A 84 -17.36 0.84 26.67
N ALA A 85 -16.05 0.96 26.40
CA ALA A 85 -15.12 1.66 27.27
C ALA A 85 -14.82 3.09 26.79
N THR A 86 -14.38 3.94 27.72
CA THR A 86 -14.08 5.37 27.50
C THR A 86 -12.58 5.64 27.62
N GLY A 87 -12.07 6.64 26.91
CA GLY A 87 -10.69 7.10 26.99
C GLY A 87 -10.01 7.07 25.63
N GLU A 88 -9.05 7.98 25.43
CA GLU A 88 -8.29 8.10 24.20
C GLU A 88 -7.04 7.20 24.26
N PRO A 89 -6.80 6.33 23.25
CA PRO A 89 -5.62 5.46 23.24
C PRO A 89 -4.30 6.19 23.49
N LEU A 90 -4.13 7.40 22.94
CA LEU A 90 -2.93 8.21 23.08
C LEU A 90 -2.63 8.64 24.53
N ASP A 91 -3.62 8.68 25.42
CA ASP A 91 -3.41 8.99 26.84
C ASP A 91 -2.55 7.93 27.53
N ARG A 92 -2.54 6.70 26.99
CA ARG A 92 -1.78 5.56 27.51
C ARG A 92 -0.33 5.50 27.02
N LEU A 93 0.15 6.54 26.33
CA LEU A 93 1.52 6.59 25.81
C LEU A 93 2.61 6.30 26.88
N PRO A 94 2.55 6.85 28.11
CA PRO A 94 3.57 6.54 29.12
C PRO A 94 3.65 5.06 29.48
N GLU A 95 2.48 4.42 29.61
CA GLU A 95 2.35 3.01 29.96
C GLU A 95 2.82 2.09 28.82
N LEU A 96 2.53 2.46 27.57
CA LEU A 96 3.04 1.72 26.43
C LEU A 96 4.55 1.86 26.31
N VAL A 97 5.09 3.06 26.59
CA VAL A 97 6.55 3.28 26.60
C VAL A 97 7.23 2.40 27.63
N ASP A 98 6.65 2.19 28.82
CA ASP A 98 7.17 1.23 29.81
C ASP A 98 7.37 -0.16 29.20
N ALA A 99 6.36 -0.67 28.47
CA ALA A 99 6.47 -1.95 27.80
C ALA A 99 7.49 -1.94 26.64
N TYR A 100 7.71 -0.81 25.97
CA TYR A 100 8.78 -0.68 24.98
C TYR A 100 10.16 -0.73 25.63
N LEU A 101 10.36 -0.16 26.83
CA LEU A 101 11.64 -0.25 27.53
C LEU A 101 12.04 -1.72 27.80
N ASP A 102 11.09 -2.55 28.23
CA ASP A 102 11.31 -3.99 28.42
C ASP A 102 11.68 -4.71 27.11
N ILE A 103 11.10 -4.28 25.98
CA ILE A 103 11.46 -4.81 24.65
C ILE A 103 12.88 -4.38 24.28
N LEU A 104 13.27 -3.13 24.55
CA LEU A 104 14.62 -2.62 24.29
C LEU A 104 15.67 -3.35 25.13
N ASP A 105 15.37 -3.63 26.41
CA ASP A 105 16.24 -4.44 27.28
C ASP A 105 16.49 -5.83 26.66
N ALA A 106 15.44 -6.49 26.18
CA ALA A 106 15.55 -7.80 25.55
C ALA A 106 16.35 -7.76 24.24
N LEU A 107 16.16 -6.73 23.41
CA LEU A 107 16.90 -6.56 22.15
C LEU A 107 18.38 -6.22 22.41
N ALA A 108 18.66 -5.37 23.40
CA ALA A 108 20.03 -5.03 23.78
C ALA A 108 20.77 -6.24 24.39
N ALA A 109 20.07 -7.08 25.17
CA ALA A 109 20.62 -8.33 25.69
C ALA A 109 21.00 -9.31 24.58
N GLU A 110 20.35 -9.22 23.42
CA GLU A 110 20.79 -9.94 22.25
C GLU A 110 22.10 -9.36 21.70
N GLY A 111 22.37 -8.06 21.83
CA GLY A 111 23.52 -7.39 21.21
C GLY A 111 23.21 -6.95 19.78
N VAL A 112 22.06 -6.31 19.58
CA VAL A 112 21.77 -5.55 18.35
C VAL A 112 22.24 -4.12 18.54
N ASP A 113 22.80 -3.51 17.50
CA ASP A 113 23.36 -2.15 17.59
C ASP A 113 22.30 -1.05 17.39
N TRP A 114 21.25 -1.37 16.63
CA TRP A 114 20.22 -0.42 16.21
C TRP A 114 18.83 -1.01 16.38
N VAL A 115 17.88 -0.19 16.83
CA VAL A 115 16.44 -0.43 16.74
C VAL A 115 15.79 0.65 15.87
N GLN A 116 14.85 0.25 15.03
CA GLN A 116 14.02 1.16 14.26
C GLN A 116 12.59 1.13 14.80
N LEU A 117 12.07 2.32 15.12
CA LEU A 117 10.69 2.53 15.50
C LEU A 117 10.00 3.39 14.45
N ASP A 118 9.01 2.82 13.78
CA ASP A 118 8.26 3.47 12.72
C ASP A 118 7.19 4.40 13.32
N GLU A 119 7.33 5.70 13.10
CA GLU A 119 6.39 6.74 13.55
C GLU A 119 5.71 7.55 12.43
N PRO A 120 5.11 6.92 11.40
CA PRO A 120 4.40 7.65 10.35
C PRO A 120 3.18 8.44 10.86
N ALA A 121 2.58 8.07 12.00
CA ALA A 121 1.41 8.77 12.52
C ALA A 121 1.71 10.18 13.06
N ILE A 122 2.96 10.50 13.40
CA ILE A 122 3.34 11.84 13.86
C ILE A 122 3.11 12.86 12.74
N ASN A 123 3.44 12.50 11.51
CA ASN A 123 3.26 13.39 10.35
C ASN A 123 1.86 13.30 9.74
N ALA A 124 1.16 12.18 9.93
CA ALA A 124 -0.22 12.07 9.50
C ALA A 124 -1.15 12.86 10.45
N ASP A 125 -2.30 13.34 9.96
CA ASP A 125 -3.38 13.96 10.75
C ASP A 125 -4.08 12.95 11.69
N ARG A 126 -3.30 12.29 12.54
CA ARG A 126 -3.68 11.20 13.46
C ARG A 126 -3.28 11.50 14.90
N VAL A 127 -2.24 12.30 15.09
CA VAL A 127 -1.77 12.76 16.40
C VAL A 127 -2.12 14.24 16.54
N PRO A 128 -2.96 14.65 17.51
CA PRO A 128 -3.27 16.07 17.74
C PRO A 128 -2.02 16.88 18.11
N ALA A 129 -1.93 18.14 17.67
CA ALA A 129 -0.74 18.99 17.88
C ALA A 129 -0.45 19.26 19.37
N GLU A 130 -1.49 19.29 20.21
CA GLU A 130 -1.37 19.42 21.66
C GLU A 130 -0.60 18.26 22.32
N MET A 131 -0.45 17.12 21.62
CA MET A 131 0.30 15.97 22.11
C MET A 131 1.81 16.07 21.87
N ASP A 132 2.27 17.02 21.05
CA ASP A 132 3.66 17.11 20.60
C ASP A 132 4.65 17.16 21.76
N ALA A 133 4.38 17.98 22.78
CA ALA A 133 5.24 18.07 23.97
C ALA A 133 5.29 16.74 24.77
N ARG A 134 4.17 16.01 24.83
CA ARG A 134 4.13 14.70 25.50
C ARG A 134 4.88 13.65 24.68
N VAL A 135 4.69 13.65 23.36
CA VAL A 135 5.41 12.77 22.43
C VAL A 135 6.91 12.98 22.56
N ALA A 136 7.38 14.22 22.49
CA ALA A 136 8.79 14.58 22.64
C ALA A 136 9.37 14.08 23.97
N GLY A 137 8.66 14.28 25.09
CA GLY A 137 9.10 13.83 26.41
C GLY A 137 9.17 12.31 26.55
N GLN A 138 8.21 11.58 25.97
CA GLN A 138 8.20 10.11 25.99
C GLN A 138 9.28 9.50 25.08
N TRP A 139 9.52 10.12 23.93
CA TRP A 139 10.62 9.75 23.04
C TRP A 139 11.98 9.99 23.67
N ARG A 140 12.18 11.13 24.35
CA ARG A 140 13.41 11.39 25.11
C ARG A 140 13.70 10.30 26.13
N ARG A 141 12.69 9.94 26.93
CA ARG A 141 12.80 8.86 27.92
C ARG A 141 13.18 7.52 27.28
N LEU A 142 12.56 7.19 26.15
CA LEU A 142 12.84 5.95 25.42
C LEU A 142 14.29 5.92 24.91
N VAL A 143 14.76 7.02 24.33
CA VAL A 143 16.13 7.11 23.78
C VAL A 143 17.18 7.11 24.89
N GLU A 144 16.96 7.85 25.99
CA GLU A 144 17.85 7.84 27.15
C GLU A 144 18.03 6.42 27.72
N HIS A 145 16.94 5.65 27.78
CA HIS A 145 16.98 4.25 28.18
C HIS A 145 17.78 3.40 27.19
N ALA A 146 17.51 3.52 25.89
CA ALA A 146 18.23 2.80 24.84
C ALA A 146 19.75 3.09 24.88
N HIS A 147 20.13 4.36 25.05
CA HIS A 147 21.54 4.76 25.19
C HIS A 147 22.20 4.15 26.42
N GLY A 148 21.48 4.03 27.54
CA GLY A 148 21.95 3.32 28.73
C GLY A 148 22.26 1.84 28.49
N LEU A 149 21.64 1.24 27.47
CA LEU A 149 21.87 -0.13 27.02
C LEU A 149 22.93 -0.24 25.91
N GLY A 150 23.44 0.88 25.40
CA GLY A 150 24.32 0.91 24.23
C GLY A 150 23.60 0.67 22.90
N LEU A 151 22.30 0.90 22.83
CA LEU A 151 21.45 0.69 21.66
C LEU A 151 21.14 2.03 20.98
N ALA A 152 21.43 2.14 19.68
CA ALA A 152 21.07 3.32 18.89
C ALA A 152 19.61 3.25 18.39
N VAL A 153 18.94 4.39 18.33
CA VAL A 153 17.51 4.50 17.99
C VAL A 153 17.31 5.26 16.69
N LEU A 154 16.60 4.64 15.74
CA LEU A 154 16.07 5.25 14.54
C LEU A 154 14.56 5.50 14.66
N ALA A 155 14.16 6.77 14.68
CA ALA A 155 12.77 7.17 14.45
C ALA A 155 12.51 7.27 12.94
N GLN A 156 11.85 6.27 12.36
CA GLN A 156 11.57 6.24 10.92
C GLN A 156 10.19 6.82 10.63
N THR A 157 10.09 7.79 9.73
CA THR A 157 8.81 8.27 9.21
C THR A 157 8.69 8.08 7.70
N TYR A 158 7.47 8.12 7.18
CA TYR A 158 7.17 7.92 5.76
C TYR A 158 5.74 8.35 5.39
N PHE A 159 5.48 8.42 4.07
CA PHE A 159 4.22 8.84 3.42
C PHE A 159 3.96 10.34 3.36
N THR A 160 4.83 11.16 3.94
CA THR A 160 4.83 12.64 3.96
C THR A 160 6.28 13.15 3.99
N ASP A 161 6.53 14.45 3.84
CA ASP A 161 7.90 15.02 3.94
C ASP A 161 8.65 14.67 5.24
N GLY A 162 7.94 14.58 6.36
CA GLY A 162 8.51 14.26 7.67
C GLY A 162 8.81 15.46 8.56
N GLN A 163 8.48 16.70 8.13
CA GLN A 163 8.87 17.92 8.83
C GLN A 163 8.40 17.95 10.29
N ARG A 164 7.13 17.60 10.54
CA ARG A 164 6.58 17.62 11.89
C ARG A 164 7.32 16.66 12.83
N ALA A 165 7.66 15.47 12.37
CA ALA A 165 8.43 14.53 13.18
C ALA A 165 9.85 15.03 13.45
N VAL A 166 10.50 15.69 12.48
CA VAL A 166 11.79 16.37 12.69
C VAL A 166 11.67 17.40 13.82
N ASP A 167 10.65 18.25 13.78
CA ASP A 167 10.44 19.30 14.78
C ASP A 167 10.12 18.72 16.17
N VAL A 168 9.20 17.75 16.24
CA VAL A 168 8.75 17.15 17.51
C VAL A 168 9.85 16.32 18.18
N LEU A 169 10.70 15.65 17.39
CA LEU A 169 11.72 14.75 17.90
C LEU A 169 13.11 15.41 18.01
N ALA A 170 13.25 16.69 17.68
CA ALA A 170 14.54 17.40 17.67
C ALA A 170 15.33 17.24 18.98
N ASP A 171 14.65 17.40 20.12
CA ASP A 171 15.25 17.33 21.47
C ASP A 171 15.06 15.96 22.15
N SER A 172 14.72 14.92 21.39
CA SER A 172 14.56 13.55 21.92
C SER A 172 15.90 12.81 22.06
N GLY A 173 16.95 13.28 21.39
CA GLY A 173 18.27 12.65 21.39
C GLY A 173 18.41 11.45 20.44
N VAL A 174 17.44 11.22 19.55
CA VAL A 174 17.51 10.14 18.55
C VAL A 174 18.81 10.17 17.74
N ASP A 175 19.40 8.99 17.54
CA ASP A 175 20.60 8.82 16.71
C ASP A 175 20.26 8.94 15.22
N ALA A 176 19.12 8.34 14.87
CA ALA A 176 18.44 8.19 13.59
C ALA A 176 17.15 9.01 13.40
N ILE A 177 17.01 9.83 12.35
CA ILE A 177 15.66 10.17 11.84
C ILE A 177 15.50 9.83 10.36
N GLY A 178 14.40 9.15 10.04
CA GLY A 178 14.03 8.77 8.69
C GLY A 178 12.99 9.71 8.09
N VAL A 179 13.25 10.19 6.88
CA VAL A 179 12.41 11.14 6.14
C VAL A 179 12.09 10.60 4.74
N ASP A 180 10.94 10.99 4.18
CA ASP A 180 10.48 10.52 2.87
C ASP A 180 10.52 11.66 1.85
N CYS A 181 11.64 11.71 1.13
CA CYS A 181 11.92 12.68 0.06
C CYS A 181 11.26 12.31 -1.28
N VAL A 182 10.43 11.25 -1.31
CA VAL A 182 9.62 10.89 -2.49
C VAL A 182 8.22 11.47 -2.34
N ALA A 183 7.63 11.37 -1.14
CA ALA A 183 6.27 11.82 -0.87
C ALA A 183 6.16 13.35 -0.68
N GLY A 184 7.24 14.01 -0.28
CA GLY A 184 7.25 15.45 -0.02
C GLY A 184 8.58 16.12 -0.33
N ALA A 185 8.67 17.40 0.03
CA ALA A 185 9.91 18.17 -0.07
C ALA A 185 10.96 17.62 0.91
N VAL A 186 12.23 17.95 0.67
CA VAL A 186 13.29 17.71 1.66
C VAL A 186 12.96 18.54 2.91
N PRO A 187 12.83 17.94 4.10
CA PRO A 187 12.51 18.69 5.31
C PRO A 187 13.71 19.52 5.78
N ASP A 188 13.42 20.62 6.46
CA ASP A 188 14.41 21.40 7.20
C ASP A 188 14.85 20.63 8.44
N VAL A 189 16.06 20.10 8.39
CA VAL A 189 16.70 19.32 9.46
C VAL A 189 17.60 20.17 10.36
N SER A 190 17.65 21.50 10.17
CA SER A 190 18.58 22.38 10.91
C SER A 190 18.36 22.45 12.42
N GLY A 191 17.15 22.09 12.89
CA GLY A 191 16.82 21.98 14.31
C GLY A 191 17.40 20.75 15.01
N LEU A 192 17.91 19.77 14.26
CA LEU A 192 18.50 18.55 14.83
C LEU A 192 19.96 18.77 15.24
N PRO A 193 20.47 18.00 16.22
CA PRO A 193 21.90 17.93 16.48
C PRO A 193 22.66 17.50 15.22
N ALA A 194 23.79 18.17 14.93
CA ALA A 194 24.59 17.87 13.73
C ALA A 194 25.14 16.43 13.66
N SER A 195 25.14 15.70 14.78
CA SER A 195 25.50 14.27 14.86
C SER A 195 24.37 13.33 14.47
N THR A 196 23.12 13.79 14.44
CA THR A 196 21.95 12.96 14.10
C THR A 196 22.03 12.55 12.63
N PHE A 197 21.92 11.25 12.37
CA PHE A 197 21.87 10.73 11.00
C PHE A 197 20.51 11.01 10.36
N ILE A 198 20.52 11.38 9.08
CA ILE A 198 19.30 11.44 8.28
C ILE A 198 19.24 10.22 7.39
N VAL A 199 18.25 9.35 7.62
CA VAL A 199 17.93 8.21 6.75
C VAL A 199 16.99 8.71 5.66
N ALA A 200 17.58 9.12 4.53
CA ALA A 200 16.89 9.75 3.43
C ALA A 200 16.21 8.70 2.53
N GLY A 201 14.88 8.68 2.58
CA GLY A 201 14.02 7.87 1.73
C GLY A 201 13.88 8.46 0.33
N VAL A 202 14.73 8.08 -0.61
CA VAL A 202 14.77 8.65 -1.99
C VAL A 202 14.37 7.66 -3.08
N VAL A 203 14.25 6.37 -2.73
CA VAL A 203 13.78 5.30 -3.63
C VAL A 203 12.35 4.96 -3.27
N ASP A 204 11.41 5.11 -4.21
CA ASP A 204 9.97 4.96 -3.92
C ASP A 204 9.61 3.52 -3.48
N GLY A 205 9.19 3.34 -2.25
CA GLY A 205 8.74 2.05 -1.71
C GLY A 205 7.27 1.70 -1.99
N ARG A 206 6.48 2.60 -2.60
CA ARG A 206 5.06 2.43 -2.92
C ARG A 206 4.77 2.27 -4.42
N ASN A 207 5.73 2.61 -5.27
CA ASN A 207 5.53 2.61 -6.72
C ASN A 207 6.64 1.87 -7.47
N VAL A 208 6.32 1.40 -8.67
CA VAL A 208 7.16 0.48 -9.47
C VAL A 208 8.08 1.20 -10.45
N TRP A 209 8.05 2.52 -10.48
CA TRP A 209 8.93 3.28 -11.36
C TRP A 209 10.38 3.22 -10.86
N ARG A 210 11.29 3.15 -11.82
CA ARG A 210 12.72 3.33 -11.61
C ARG A 210 12.97 4.72 -11.02
N THR A 211 13.90 4.79 -10.08
CA THR A 211 14.20 6.05 -9.38
C THR A 211 14.90 7.05 -10.30
N ASP A 212 14.41 8.30 -10.31
CA ASP A 212 15.10 9.45 -10.89
C ASP A 212 16.38 9.73 -10.08
N CYS A 213 17.53 9.42 -10.68
CA CYS A 213 18.83 9.57 -10.04
C CYS A 213 19.19 11.03 -9.74
N GLY A 214 18.87 11.95 -10.66
CA GLY A 214 19.21 13.37 -10.52
C GLY A 214 18.48 13.98 -9.34
N ARG A 215 17.17 13.74 -9.25
CA ARG A 215 16.35 14.14 -8.11
C ARG A 215 16.84 13.51 -6.80
N ALA A 216 17.08 12.20 -6.79
CA ALA A 216 17.52 11.49 -5.59
C ALA A 216 18.87 12.00 -5.09
N LEU A 217 19.86 12.17 -5.97
CA LEU A 217 21.18 12.71 -5.62
C LEU A 217 21.10 14.17 -5.18
N GLY A 218 20.21 14.97 -5.76
CA GLY A 218 19.93 16.33 -5.32
C GLY A 218 19.47 16.39 -3.87
N SER A 219 18.43 15.62 -3.51
CA SER A 219 17.94 15.54 -2.12
C SER A 219 18.99 15.03 -1.14
N LEU A 220 19.78 14.01 -1.54
CA LEU A 220 20.87 13.49 -0.72
C LEU A 220 21.96 14.55 -0.48
N ALA A 221 22.33 15.29 -1.53
CA ALA A 221 23.34 16.35 -1.44
C ALA A 221 22.86 17.52 -0.58
N GLU A 222 21.57 17.86 -0.62
CA GLU A 222 20.96 18.88 0.24
C GLU A 222 21.09 18.52 1.72
N LEU A 223 20.63 17.33 2.11
CA LEU A 223 20.70 16.84 3.49
C LEU A 223 22.15 16.68 3.99
N ALA A 224 23.06 16.24 3.11
CA ALA A 224 24.47 16.01 3.44
C ALA A 224 25.27 17.30 3.71
N GLN A 225 24.68 18.49 3.49
CA GLN A 225 25.33 19.76 3.83
C GLN A 225 25.44 20.00 5.33
N SER A 226 24.47 19.49 6.12
CA SER A 226 24.37 19.78 7.54
C SER A 226 24.44 18.53 8.43
N HIS A 227 24.13 17.35 7.89
CA HIS A 227 24.04 16.11 8.67
C HIS A 227 24.68 14.92 7.95
N PRO A 228 25.13 13.88 8.68
CA PRO A 228 25.49 12.62 8.05
C PRO A 228 24.24 11.93 7.49
N VAL A 229 24.31 11.44 6.25
CA VAL A 229 23.16 10.89 5.52
C VAL A 229 23.36 9.41 5.19
N ALA A 230 22.31 8.62 5.39
CA ALA A 230 22.17 7.26 4.89
C ALA A 230 21.06 7.20 3.84
N VAL A 231 21.25 6.39 2.80
CA VAL A 231 20.26 6.22 1.72
C VAL A 231 19.30 5.09 2.08
N SER A 232 18.00 5.30 1.88
CA SER A 232 16.95 4.29 2.08
C SER A 232 15.89 4.35 0.98
N ALA A 233 15.05 3.31 0.95
CA ALA A 233 13.72 3.42 0.36
C ALA A 233 12.85 4.38 1.20
N SER A 234 11.87 5.01 0.55
CA SER A 234 10.94 5.97 1.17
C SER A 234 10.10 5.35 2.27
N CYS A 235 9.77 4.07 2.13
CA CYS A 235 9.08 3.27 3.13
C CYS A 235 9.44 1.79 2.91
N SER A 236 8.78 0.89 3.63
CA SER A 236 8.92 -0.56 3.41
C SER A 236 8.61 -0.95 1.96
N LEU A 237 9.46 -1.79 1.38
CA LEU A 237 9.24 -2.39 0.04
C LEU A 237 8.10 -3.42 0.03
N LEU A 238 7.37 -3.59 1.14
CA LEU A 238 6.12 -4.36 1.23
C LEU A 238 5.10 -3.95 0.16
N HIS A 239 5.10 -2.68 -0.26
CA HIS A 239 4.10 -2.12 -1.15
C HIS A 239 4.47 -2.23 -2.64
N VAL A 240 5.61 -2.82 -2.98
CA VAL A 240 6.02 -3.09 -4.35
C VAL A 240 6.14 -4.60 -4.60
N PRO A 241 6.03 -5.04 -5.87
CA PRO A 241 6.22 -6.44 -6.19
C PRO A 241 7.66 -6.89 -5.94
N HIS A 242 7.89 -8.21 -5.95
CA HIS A 242 9.17 -8.77 -5.55
C HIS A 242 10.32 -8.46 -6.52
N SER A 243 10.20 -8.82 -7.81
CA SER A 243 11.29 -8.74 -8.78
C SER A 243 10.79 -8.69 -10.22
N LEU A 244 11.40 -7.85 -11.07
CA LEU A 244 11.09 -7.82 -12.51
C LEU A 244 11.55 -9.09 -13.24
N ALA A 245 12.53 -9.83 -12.69
CA ALA A 245 13.02 -11.07 -13.29
C ALA A 245 11.92 -12.12 -13.43
N ALA A 246 10.92 -12.09 -12.54
CA ALA A 246 9.79 -13.02 -12.52
C ALA A 246 8.63 -12.63 -13.47
N GLU A 247 8.74 -11.56 -14.27
CA GLU A 247 7.63 -11.05 -15.10
C GLU A 247 7.73 -11.43 -16.59
N PRO A 248 7.08 -12.53 -17.03
CA PRO A 248 7.04 -12.90 -18.44
C PRO A 248 6.21 -11.93 -19.30
N SER A 249 5.17 -11.28 -18.75
CA SER A 249 4.36 -10.32 -19.53
C SER A 249 5.16 -9.10 -20.00
N LEU A 250 6.25 -8.77 -19.31
CA LEU A 250 7.15 -7.67 -19.66
C LEU A 250 8.32 -8.11 -20.56
N ALA A 251 8.42 -9.38 -20.95
CA ALA A 251 9.56 -9.89 -21.72
C ALA A 251 9.71 -9.23 -23.10
N ASN A 252 8.57 -8.90 -23.73
CA ASN A 252 8.52 -8.23 -25.03
C ASN A 252 8.32 -6.71 -24.93
N GLU A 253 8.05 -6.18 -23.74
CA GLU A 253 7.79 -4.76 -23.48
C GLU A 253 9.07 -4.05 -23.01
N ARG A 254 10.10 -4.03 -23.85
CA ARG A 254 11.47 -3.61 -23.45
C ARG A 254 11.53 -2.18 -22.91
N GLU A 255 10.85 -1.25 -23.56
CA GLU A 255 10.84 0.17 -23.16
C GLU A 255 10.15 0.36 -21.81
N LEU A 256 8.98 -0.26 -21.62
CA LEU A 256 8.28 -0.23 -20.33
C LEU A 256 9.12 -0.89 -19.25
N ARG A 257 9.65 -2.10 -19.51
CA ARG A 257 10.49 -2.83 -18.55
C ARG A 257 11.71 -2.03 -18.10
N ALA A 258 12.34 -1.27 -18.99
CA ALA A 258 13.50 -0.44 -18.66
C ALA A 258 13.16 0.66 -17.64
N ARG A 259 11.94 1.21 -17.70
CA ARG A 259 11.45 2.27 -16.80
C ARG A 259 10.99 1.78 -15.42
N LEU A 260 10.94 0.47 -15.20
CA LEU A 260 10.43 -0.13 -13.96
C LEU A 260 11.56 -0.57 -13.02
N ALA A 261 11.25 -0.61 -11.73
CA ALA A 261 12.03 -1.23 -10.67
C ALA A 261 11.08 -1.83 -9.62
N PHE A 262 11.19 -3.13 -9.33
CA PHE A 262 10.45 -3.79 -8.24
C PHE A 262 11.35 -3.88 -6.99
N GLY A 263 10.99 -4.67 -5.99
CA GLY A 263 11.69 -4.73 -4.70
C GLY A 263 13.19 -5.04 -4.83
N GLU A 264 13.56 -6.08 -5.59
CA GLU A 264 14.97 -6.41 -5.83
C GLU A 264 15.73 -5.30 -6.55
N GLU A 265 15.13 -4.70 -7.60
CA GLU A 265 15.77 -3.60 -8.31
C GLU A 265 15.93 -2.36 -7.42
N LYS A 266 14.96 -2.05 -6.56
CA LYS A 266 15.02 -0.91 -5.63
C LYS A 266 16.10 -1.08 -4.57
N ILE A 267 16.37 -2.31 -4.11
CA ILE A 267 17.52 -2.58 -3.24
C ILE A 267 18.82 -2.22 -3.98
N ILE A 268 18.93 -2.59 -5.26
CA ILE A 268 20.08 -2.20 -6.08
C ILE A 268 20.16 -0.67 -6.20
N GLU A 269 19.05 0.04 -6.43
CA GLU A 269 19.01 1.51 -6.51
C GLU A 269 19.53 2.16 -5.21
N VAL A 270 19.05 1.73 -4.04
CA VAL A 270 19.50 2.23 -2.73
C VAL A 270 21.02 2.06 -2.57
N VAL A 271 21.54 0.85 -2.84
CA VAL A 271 22.98 0.56 -2.73
C VAL A 271 23.79 1.41 -3.72
N SER A 272 23.25 1.66 -4.90
CA SER A 272 23.88 2.44 -5.96
C SER A 272 24.01 3.91 -5.59
N LEU A 273 22.92 4.49 -5.10
CA LEU A 273 22.86 5.87 -4.63
C LEU A 273 23.74 6.08 -3.38
N ALA A 274 23.75 5.13 -2.44
CA ALA A 274 24.63 5.17 -1.28
C ALA A 274 26.12 5.21 -1.68
N ARG A 275 26.52 4.37 -2.66
CA ARG A 275 27.88 4.38 -3.19
C ARG A 275 28.22 5.69 -3.90
N ALA A 276 27.28 6.26 -4.66
CA ALA A 276 27.47 7.53 -5.35
C ALA A 276 27.66 8.69 -4.36
N LEU A 277 26.90 8.71 -3.26
CA LEU A 277 26.99 9.72 -2.21
C LEU A 277 28.38 9.76 -1.55
N HIS A 278 28.97 8.60 -1.24
CA HIS A 278 30.26 8.52 -0.56
C HIS A 278 31.49 8.58 -1.49
N HIS A 279 31.29 8.48 -2.81
CA HIS A 279 32.38 8.51 -3.79
C HIS A 279 32.03 9.34 -5.04
N PRO A 280 31.87 10.66 -4.89
CA PRO A 280 31.59 11.54 -6.02
C PRO A 280 32.74 11.48 -7.04
N GLY A 281 32.45 11.04 -8.27
CA GLY A 281 33.42 10.98 -9.38
C GLY A 281 34.09 9.63 -9.65
N GLY A 282 33.75 8.56 -8.93
CA GLY A 282 34.29 7.23 -9.21
C GLY A 282 33.84 6.66 -10.57
N GLN A 283 34.69 6.70 -11.60
CA GLN A 283 34.43 6.11 -12.94
C GLN A 283 34.00 4.63 -12.90
N ARG A 284 34.33 3.92 -11.81
CA ARG A 284 33.98 2.50 -11.60
C ARG A 284 32.55 2.30 -11.07
N ILE A 285 31.99 3.30 -10.37
CA ILE A 285 30.60 3.32 -9.86
C ILE A 285 29.62 3.63 -11.01
N ARG A 286 30.08 4.44 -11.97
CA ARG A 286 29.42 4.75 -13.25
C ARG A 286 29.27 3.57 -14.22
N ARG A 287 29.84 2.39 -13.91
CA ARG A 287 29.66 1.15 -14.69
C ARG A 287 28.53 0.26 -14.16
N ASN A 288 27.85 0.68 -13.11
CA ASN A 288 26.58 0.09 -12.71
C ASN A 288 25.50 0.42 -13.74
N GLY A 289 24.82 -0.60 -14.27
CA GLY A 289 23.78 -0.45 -15.28
C GLY A 289 22.67 0.54 -14.91
N PHE A 290 22.35 0.74 -13.62
CA PHE A 290 21.37 1.74 -13.18
C PHE A 290 21.86 3.18 -13.37
N LEU A 291 23.02 3.54 -12.79
CA LEU A 291 23.57 4.91 -12.91
C LEU A 291 24.01 5.21 -14.35
N ALA A 292 24.53 4.21 -15.07
CA ALA A 292 24.89 4.33 -16.48
C ALA A 292 23.65 4.56 -17.37
N ALA A 293 22.53 3.88 -17.08
CA ALA A 293 21.28 4.09 -17.80
C ALA A 293 20.69 5.48 -17.51
N ALA A 294 20.76 5.95 -16.26
CA ALA A 294 20.33 7.30 -15.90
C ALA A 294 21.12 8.39 -16.63
N GLU A 295 22.46 8.27 -16.71
CA GLU A 295 23.30 9.20 -17.48
C GLU A 295 22.98 9.16 -18.98
N ALA A 296 22.65 7.98 -19.52
CA ALA A 296 22.25 7.83 -20.92
C ALA A 296 20.87 8.46 -21.21
N GLU A 297 19.91 8.34 -20.29
CA GLU A 297 18.59 8.98 -20.38
C GLU A 297 18.69 10.51 -20.29
N GLU A 298 19.53 11.06 -19.42
CA GLU A 298 19.76 12.52 -19.32
C GLU A 298 20.42 13.08 -20.60
N SER A 299 21.18 12.25 -21.31
CA SER A 299 21.80 12.60 -22.60
C SER A 299 20.89 12.35 -23.81
N ALA A 300 19.79 11.61 -23.64
CA ALA A 300 18.84 11.31 -24.69
C ALA A 300 17.67 12.30 -24.59
N ASP A 301 17.35 12.98 -25.69
CA ASP A 301 16.14 13.78 -25.82
C ASP A 301 14.93 12.83 -25.91
N VAL A 302 14.54 12.24 -24.78
CA VAL A 302 13.44 11.28 -24.70
C VAL A 302 12.14 12.05 -24.85
N SER A 303 11.72 12.19 -26.11
CA SER A 303 10.37 12.61 -26.46
C SER A 303 9.38 11.72 -25.71
N PRO A 304 8.54 12.27 -24.83
CA PRO A 304 7.55 11.45 -24.16
C PRO A 304 6.58 10.98 -25.24
N ALA A 305 6.43 9.66 -25.36
CA ALA A 305 5.36 9.03 -26.14
C ALA A 305 3.98 9.27 -25.46
N THR A 306 3.70 10.52 -25.09
CA THR A 306 2.45 11.00 -24.50
C THR A 306 1.91 12.06 -25.43
N GLY A 307 1.23 11.60 -26.47
CA GLY A 307 0.72 12.46 -27.52
C GLY A 307 -0.33 11.74 -28.34
N SER A 308 -1.18 10.92 -27.71
CA SER A 308 -2.38 10.52 -28.42
C SER A 308 -3.29 11.75 -28.50
N GLY A 309 -3.44 12.34 -29.69
CA GLY A 309 -4.41 13.42 -29.93
C GLY A 309 -5.88 13.02 -29.66
N ALA A 310 -6.12 11.83 -29.10
CA ALA A 310 -7.39 11.34 -28.61
C ALA A 310 -7.81 11.98 -27.27
N VAL A 311 -6.87 12.33 -26.38
CA VAL A 311 -7.18 12.92 -25.06
C VAL A 311 -7.67 14.37 -25.19
N GLU A 312 -7.04 15.18 -26.05
CA GLU A 312 -7.48 16.56 -26.30
C GLU A 312 -8.89 16.66 -26.90
N ARG A 313 -9.32 15.64 -27.65
CA ARG A 313 -10.63 15.61 -28.34
C ARG A 313 -11.82 15.27 -27.44
N ARG A 314 -11.61 14.90 -26.16
CA ARG A 314 -12.69 14.56 -25.20
C ARG A 314 -12.82 15.54 -24.02
N LYS A 315 -12.56 16.84 -24.22
CA LYS A 315 -13.09 17.90 -23.34
C LYS A 315 -14.61 18.13 -23.54
N GLY A 316 -15.35 17.09 -23.87
CA GLY A 316 -16.78 17.12 -24.19
C GLY A 316 -17.64 16.76 -23.00
N GLY A 317 -18.06 17.80 -22.25
CA GLY A 317 -19.28 17.83 -21.45
C GLY A 317 -19.32 16.95 -20.19
N VAL A 318 -19.11 17.56 -19.03
CA VAL A 318 -19.91 17.16 -17.86
C VAL A 318 -21.36 17.33 -18.29
N HIS A 319 -22.05 16.22 -18.57
CA HIS A 319 -23.45 16.28 -18.96
C HIS A 319 -24.22 17.01 -17.86
N ASP A 320 -24.91 18.10 -18.19
CA ASP A 320 -25.78 18.78 -17.26
C ASP A 320 -26.94 17.83 -16.92
N ARG A 321 -26.88 17.25 -15.72
CA ARG A 321 -27.91 16.34 -15.22
C ARG A 321 -28.93 17.20 -14.50
N SER A 322 -30.19 17.13 -14.93
CA SER A 322 -31.31 17.80 -14.23
C SER A 322 -31.25 17.55 -12.72
N PRO A 323 -31.64 18.49 -11.85
CA PRO A 323 -31.56 18.34 -10.39
C PRO A 323 -32.16 17.03 -9.85
N PHE A 324 -31.63 16.54 -8.73
CA PHE A 324 -32.05 15.27 -8.12
C PHE A 324 -33.56 15.12 -7.92
N PRO A 325 -34.33 16.14 -7.47
CA PRO A 325 -35.78 16.01 -7.32
C PRO A 325 -36.51 15.65 -8.62
N LEU A 326 -36.12 16.23 -9.75
CA LEU A 326 -36.70 15.94 -11.06
C LEU A 326 -36.33 14.53 -11.52
N ARG A 327 -35.07 14.13 -11.34
CA ARG A 327 -34.62 12.76 -11.68
C ARG A 327 -35.31 11.71 -10.83
N ARG A 328 -35.47 11.97 -9.53
CA ARG A 328 -36.11 11.05 -8.58
C ARG A 328 -37.55 10.74 -9.01
N GLU A 329 -38.31 11.75 -9.42
CA GLU A 329 -39.69 11.55 -9.89
C GLU A 329 -39.74 10.77 -11.21
N ALA A 330 -38.85 11.09 -12.17
CA ALA A 330 -38.74 10.32 -13.41
C ALA A 330 -38.34 8.86 -13.16
N GLN A 331 -37.37 8.62 -12.27
CA GLN A 331 -36.90 7.28 -11.90
C GLN A 331 -37.97 6.48 -11.16
N ARG A 332 -38.73 7.11 -10.26
CA ARG A 332 -39.85 6.47 -9.57
C ARG A 332 -40.89 5.95 -10.57
N ARG A 333 -41.27 6.77 -11.55
CA ARG A 333 -42.21 6.36 -12.61
C ARG A 333 -41.65 5.29 -13.55
N ALA A 334 -40.36 5.35 -13.85
CA ALA A 334 -39.73 4.42 -14.78
C ALA A 334 -39.44 3.03 -14.18
N LEU A 335 -39.08 2.99 -12.90
CA LEU A 335 -38.66 1.75 -12.23
C LEU A 335 -39.75 1.11 -11.37
N ASP A 336 -40.78 1.87 -10.99
CA ASP A 336 -41.93 1.43 -10.17
C ASP A 336 -41.54 0.59 -8.94
N LEU A 337 -40.46 1.02 -8.27
CA LEU A 337 -39.90 0.30 -7.13
C LEU A 337 -40.74 0.50 -5.86
N PRO A 338 -40.84 -0.52 -4.97
CA PRO A 338 -41.54 -0.38 -3.71
C PRO A 338 -40.86 0.64 -2.78
N PRO A 339 -41.52 1.08 -1.69
CA PRO A 339 -40.95 2.08 -0.77
C PRO A 339 -39.61 1.68 -0.15
N LEU A 340 -39.38 0.38 0.04
CA LEU A 340 -38.14 -0.20 0.56
C LEU A 340 -37.57 -1.19 -0.46
N PRO A 341 -36.98 -0.71 -1.56
CA PRO A 341 -36.48 -1.59 -2.60
C PRO A 341 -35.24 -2.35 -2.14
N THR A 342 -35.21 -3.63 -2.46
CA THR A 342 -34.18 -4.60 -2.09
C THR A 342 -33.23 -4.87 -3.25
N SER A 343 -31.94 -4.98 -2.95
CA SER A 343 -30.89 -5.21 -3.94
C SER A 343 -29.59 -5.65 -3.27
N THR A 344 -28.64 -6.15 -4.06
CA THR A 344 -27.27 -6.46 -3.62
C THR A 344 -26.26 -5.51 -4.28
N ILE A 345 -24.97 -5.65 -3.96
CA ILE A 345 -23.93 -4.69 -4.36
C ILE A 345 -23.29 -5.01 -5.72
N GLY A 346 -23.23 -6.27 -6.15
CA GLY A 346 -22.61 -6.66 -7.42
C GLY A 346 -22.21 -8.13 -7.47
N SER A 347 -21.05 -8.46 -6.92
CA SER A 347 -20.46 -9.79 -6.98
C SER A 347 -21.25 -10.85 -6.21
N PHE A 348 -21.36 -12.05 -6.79
CA PHE A 348 -21.83 -13.27 -6.13
C PHE A 348 -20.67 -14.25 -5.89
N PRO A 349 -20.85 -15.32 -5.08
CA PRO A 349 -19.79 -16.29 -4.81
C PRO A 349 -19.19 -16.87 -6.09
N GLN A 350 -17.87 -16.75 -6.24
CA GLN A 350 -17.17 -17.33 -7.40
C GLN A 350 -17.03 -18.83 -7.22
N THR A 351 -17.87 -19.59 -7.92
CA THR A 351 -17.89 -21.06 -7.87
C THR A 351 -16.59 -21.69 -8.37
N PRO A 352 -16.23 -22.90 -7.93
CA PRO A 352 -15.11 -23.65 -8.49
C PRO A 352 -15.16 -23.73 -10.02
N GLU A 353 -16.36 -23.87 -10.59
CA GLU A 353 -16.63 -23.98 -12.03
C GLU A 353 -16.30 -22.67 -12.76
N VAL A 354 -16.73 -21.51 -12.24
CA VAL A 354 -16.39 -20.19 -12.79
C VAL A 354 -14.89 -19.97 -12.75
N ARG A 355 -14.23 -20.31 -11.63
CA ARG A 355 -12.76 -20.20 -11.52
C ARG A 355 -12.05 -21.12 -12.51
N ALA A 356 -12.53 -22.35 -12.68
CA ALA A 356 -11.97 -23.31 -13.63
C ALA A 356 -12.14 -22.84 -15.08
N ALA A 357 -13.31 -22.31 -15.45
CA ALA A 357 -13.58 -21.78 -16.78
C ALA A 357 -12.68 -20.59 -17.11
N ARG A 358 -12.55 -19.61 -16.21
CA ARG A 358 -11.61 -18.48 -16.39
C ARG A 358 -10.17 -18.94 -16.50
N ALA A 359 -9.75 -19.89 -15.66
CA ALA A 359 -8.39 -20.41 -15.70
C ALA A 359 -8.10 -21.21 -16.98
N ALA A 360 -9.08 -21.95 -17.52
CA ALA A 360 -8.94 -22.65 -18.80
C ALA A 360 -8.84 -21.67 -19.97
N PHE A 361 -9.64 -20.60 -19.96
CA PHE A 361 -9.60 -19.55 -20.97
C PHE A 361 -8.27 -18.78 -20.95
N ALA A 362 -7.81 -18.37 -19.77
CA ALA A 362 -6.52 -17.69 -19.60
C ALA A 362 -5.32 -18.52 -20.05
N ARG A 363 -5.42 -19.87 -19.99
CA ARG A 363 -4.38 -20.79 -20.50
C ARG A 363 -4.53 -21.13 -21.99
N GLY A 364 -5.54 -20.58 -22.68
CA GLY A 364 -5.84 -20.91 -24.07
C GLY A 364 -6.37 -22.34 -24.29
N VAL A 365 -6.83 -23.01 -23.23
CA VAL A 365 -7.34 -24.40 -23.30
C VAL A 365 -8.81 -24.43 -23.75
N SER A 366 -9.59 -23.37 -23.49
CA SER A 366 -10.98 -23.24 -23.92
C SER A 366 -11.15 -22.16 -24.98
N SER A 367 -12.07 -22.37 -25.92
CA SER A 367 -12.47 -21.32 -26.86
C SER A 367 -13.21 -20.19 -26.15
N GLU A 368 -13.22 -19.00 -26.76
CA GLU A 368 -14.00 -17.85 -26.28
C GLU A 368 -15.48 -18.19 -26.18
N CYS A 369 -16.06 -18.85 -27.18
CA CYS A 369 -17.45 -19.29 -27.15
C CYS A 369 -17.76 -20.21 -25.96
N ALA A 370 -16.87 -21.16 -25.63
CA ALA A 370 -17.06 -22.04 -24.48
C ALA A 370 -16.97 -21.28 -23.15
N TYR A 371 -16.04 -20.32 -23.06
CA TYR A 371 -15.89 -19.43 -21.90
C TYR A 371 -17.12 -18.55 -21.71
N GLU A 372 -17.57 -17.86 -22.76
CA GLU A 372 -18.75 -17.01 -22.72
C GLU A 372 -19.99 -17.78 -22.31
N ALA A 373 -20.21 -18.96 -22.90
CA ALA A 373 -21.32 -19.82 -22.52
C ALA A 373 -21.29 -20.20 -21.03
N ALA A 374 -20.11 -20.41 -20.44
CA ALA A 374 -19.97 -20.69 -19.02
C ALA A 374 -20.32 -19.47 -18.15
N MET A 375 -19.86 -18.27 -18.51
CA MET A 375 -20.18 -17.04 -17.77
C MET A 375 -21.67 -16.70 -17.88
N VAL A 376 -22.27 -16.84 -19.06
CA VAL A 376 -23.71 -16.62 -19.27
C VAL A 376 -24.56 -17.60 -18.47
N ARG A 377 -24.14 -18.87 -18.35
CA ARG A 377 -24.82 -19.86 -17.48
C ARG A 377 -24.79 -19.46 -16.00
N GLU A 378 -23.68 -18.93 -15.53
CA GLU A 378 -23.59 -18.44 -14.14
C GLU A 378 -24.46 -17.20 -13.94
N ILE A 379 -24.45 -16.25 -14.88
CA ILE A 379 -25.33 -15.08 -14.87
C ILE A 379 -26.80 -15.52 -14.78
N LEU A 380 -27.22 -16.48 -15.60
CA LEU A 380 -28.57 -17.07 -15.56
C LEU A 380 -28.93 -17.61 -14.19
N HIS A 381 -28.02 -18.37 -13.58
CA HIS A 381 -28.22 -18.94 -12.26
C HIS A 381 -28.40 -17.82 -11.20
N VAL A 382 -27.50 -16.84 -11.19
CA VAL A 382 -27.52 -15.72 -10.24
C VAL A 382 -28.78 -14.85 -10.39
N ILE A 383 -29.23 -14.58 -11.62
CA ILE A 383 -30.48 -13.85 -11.86
C ILE A 383 -31.67 -14.65 -11.31
N GLY A 384 -31.77 -15.94 -11.65
CA GLY A 384 -32.86 -16.80 -11.19
C GLY A 384 -32.92 -16.94 -9.66
N GLU A 385 -31.79 -17.02 -8.96
CA GLU A 385 -31.78 -17.06 -7.49
C GLU A 385 -32.26 -15.75 -6.87
N GLN A 386 -31.87 -14.60 -7.43
CA GLN A 386 -32.33 -13.30 -6.93
C GLN A 386 -33.82 -13.09 -7.15
N GLU A 387 -34.37 -13.57 -8.27
CA GLU A 387 -35.81 -13.52 -8.53
C GLU A 387 -36.59 -14.39 -7.55
N LYS A 388 -36.11 -15.60 -7.23
CA LYS A 388 -36.70 -16.48 -6.20
C LYS A 388 -36.70 -15.81 -4.81
N LEU A 389 -35.65 -15.05 -4.51
CA LEU A 389 -35.55 -14.26 -3.28
C LEU A 389 -36.41 -13.00 -3.30
N GLY A 390 -36.99 -12.64 -4.45
CA GLY A 390 -37.87 -11.49 -4.60
C GLY A 390 -37.18 -10.13 -4.69
N LEU A 391 -35.87 -10.08 -5.02
CA LEU A 391 -35.10 -8.82 -5.03
C LEU A 391 -35.56 -7.85 -6.12
N ASP A 392 -35.76 -6.57 -5.79
CA ASP A 392 -36.35 -5.57 -6.69
C ASP A 392 -35.41 -5.09 -7.80
N VAL A 393 -34.12 -4.94 -7.49
CA VAL A 393 -33.08 -4.54 -8.47
C VAL A 393 -31.94 -5.55 -8.45
N LEU A 394 -31.66 -6.15 -9.60
CA LEU A 394 -30.77 -7.30 -9.71
C LEU A 394 -29.34 -6.91 -10.12
N VAL A 395 -28.42 -7.85 -9.92
CA VAL A 395 -27.03 -7.78 -10.41
C VAL A 395 -26.69 -9.06 -11.17
N HIS A 396 -25.72 -9.02 -12.09
CA HIS A 396 -25.34 -10.21 -12.87
C HIS A 396 -24.31 -11.11 -12.16
N GLY A 397 -23.84 -10.73 -10.97
CA GLY A 397 -22.93 -11.53 -10.16
C GLY A 397 -21.44 -11.38 -10.49
N GLU A 398 -21.09 -10.67 -11.56
CA GLU A 398 -19.69 -10.42 -12.01
C GLU A 398 -18.83 -11.71 -12.19
N PRO A 399 -19.35 -12.83 -12.72
CA PRO A 399 -18.57 -14.06 -12.84
C PRO A 399 -17.38 -13.92 -13.79
N GLU A 400 -17.45 -13.00 -14.76
CA GLU A 400 -16.38 -12.72 -15.70
C GLU A 400 -15.16 -12.04 -15.06
N ARG A 401 -15.32 -11.44 -13.87
CA ARG A 401 -14.30 -10.57 -13.26
C ARG A 401 -13.52 -11.29 -12.19
N ASN A 402 -12.21 -11.35 -12.34
CA ASN A 402 -11.29 -11.82 -11.32
C ASN A 402 -11.01 -10.74 -10.25
N ASP A 403 -10.85 -9.49 -10.68
CA ASP A 403 -10.59 -8.32 -9.87
C ASP A 403 -11.29 -7.09 -10.48
N MET A 404 -11.72 -6.18 -9.61
CA MET A 404 -12.52 -5.01 -9.99
C MET A 404 -11.74 -3.92 -10.74
N VAL A 405 -10.41 -3.98 -10.75
CA VAL A 405 -9.53 -3.03 -11.46
C VAL A 405 -8.89 -3.72 -12.65
N GLN A 406 -8.33 -4.90 -12.45
CA GLN A 406 -7.62 -5.64 -13.50
C GLN A 406 -8.53 -5.90 -14.72
N TYR A 407 -9.79 -6.30 -14.50
CA TYR A 407 -10.74 -6.54 -15.60
C TYR A 407 -10.88 -5.33 -16.54
N PHE A 408 -10.89 -4.12 -15.99
CA PHE A 408 -10.99 -2.90 -16.82
C PHE A 408 -9.64 -2.53 -17.43
N ALA A 409 -8.54 -2.64 -16.68
CA ALA A 409 -7.21 -2.32 -17.15
C ALA A 409 -6.79 -3.17 -18.37
N GLU A 410 -7.18 -4.44 -18.42
CA GLU A 410 -6.92 -5.34 -19.56
C GLU A 410 -7.63 -4.89 -20.87
N GLN A 411 -8.61 -3.99 -20.77
CA GLN A 411 -9.43 -3.52 -21.90
C GLN A 411 -9.24 -2.02 -22.18
N LEU A 412 -8.25 -1.40 -21.54
CA LEU A 412 -7.92 0.02 -21.71
C LEU A 412 -6.50 0.14 -22.26
N ASP A 413 -6.34 1.02 -23.25
CA ASP A 413 -5.01 1.45 -23.66
C ASP A 413 -4.34 2.21 -22.50
N GLY A 414 -3.00 2.21 -22.50
CA GLY A 414 -2.19 2.88 -21.47
C GLY A 414 -1.98 2.07 -20.19
N PHE A 415 -2.58 0.88 -20.08
CA PHE A 415 -2.35 -0.06 -18.99
C PHE A 415 -1.55 -1.29 -19.43
N HIS A 416 -0.70 -1.79 -18.54
CA HIS A 416 -0.04 -3.08 -18.66
C HIS A 416 -0.40 -3.95 -17.45
N CYS A 417 -0.92 -5.15 -17.70
CA CYS A 417 -1.24 -6.12 -16.65
C CYS A 417 -0.10 -7.13 -16.50
N THR A 418 0.50 -7.18 -15.31
CA THR A 418 1.62 -8.06 -14.99
C THR A 418 1.17 -9.51 -14.78
N SER A 419 2.12 -10.45 -14.66
CA SER A 419 1.83 -11.86 -14.37
C SER A 419 2.07 -12.24 -12.91
N ASN A 420 3.21 -11.83 -12.35
CA ASN A 420 3.66 -12.27 -11.02
C ASN A 420 3.91 -11.09 -10.06
N ALA A 421 3.45 -9.88 -10.42
CA ALA A 421 3.77 -8.67 -9.68
C ALA A 421 2.83 -8.49 -8.47
N TRP A 422 2.85 -9.46 -7.57
CA TRP A 422 1.98 -9.53 -6.41
C TRP A 422 2.42 -8.56 -5.32
N VAL A 423 1.46 -7.85 -4.75
CA VAL A 423 1.62 -6.99 -3.57
C VAL A 423 0.61 -7.43 -2.51
N GLN A 424 1.05 -7.54 -1.26
CA GLN A 424 0.17 -7.96 -0.16
C GLN A 424 -0.87 -6.86 0.12
N SER A 425 -2.16 -7.25 0.21
CA SER A 425 -3.23 -6.33 0.62
C SER A 425 -3.65 -6.56 2.06
N TYR A 426 -3.87 -7.81 2.47
CA TYR A 426 -4.05 -8.18 3.88
C TYR A 426 -3.93 -9.69 4.08
N GLY A 427 -3.38 -10.13 5.22
CA GLY A 427 -3.23 -11.56 5.52
C GLY A 427 -2.56 -12.32 4.37
N THR A 428 -3.20 -13.36 3.85
CA THR A 428 -2.70 -14.13 2.69
C THR A 428 -3.29 -13.67 1.36
N ARG A 429 -4.00 -12.53 1.31
CA ARG A 429 -4.54 -11.97 0.07
C ARG A 429 -3.59 -10.95 -0.53
N CYS A 430 -3.18 -11.23 -1.75
CA CYS A 430 -2.39 -10.33 -2.58
C CYS A 430 -3.23 -9.79 -3.73
N VAL A 431 -2.83 -8.63 -4.24
CA VAL A 431 -3.35 -8.02 -5.46
C VAL A 431 -2.22 -7.91 -6.48
N ARG A 432 -2.56 -7.77 -7.75
CA ARG A 432 -1.61 -7.54 -8.83
C ARG A 432 -2.00 -6.25 -9.54
N PRO A 433 -1.56 -5.09 -9.01
CA PRO A 433 -1.91 -3.79 -9.58
C PRO A 433 -1.49 -3.73 -11.05
N PRO A 434 -2.36 -3.30 -11.98
CA PRO A 434 -1.92 -2.99 -13.32
C PRO A 434 -1.05 -1.74 -13.30
N ILE A 435 -0.18 -1.60 -14.30
CA ILE A 435 0.75 -0.47 -14.43
C ILE A 435 0.14 0.51 -15.44
N LEU A 436 -0.14 1.73 -15.00
CA LEU A 436 -0.56 2.83 -15.87
C LEU A 436 0.69 3.49 -16.45
N HIS A 437 0.98 3.28 -17.73
CA HIS A 437 2.23 3.73 -18.35
C HIS A 437 2.08 4.72 -19.51
N GLY A 438 0.84 5.09 -19.86
CA GLY A 438 0.54 6.03 -20.93
C GLY A 438 -0.88 6.57 -20.88
N ASP A 439 -1.26 7.34 -21.91
CA ASP A 439 -2.60 7.90 -22.06
C ASP A 439 -3.68 6.82 -22.07
N VAL A 440 -4.73 7.01 -21.26
CA VAL A 440 -5.81 6.04 -21.14
C VAL A 440 -6.88 6.27 -22.20
N SER A 441 -7.15 5.23 -22.97
CA SER A 441 -8.18 5.20 -24.00
C SER A 441 -9.04 3.94 -23.85
N ARG A 442 -10.32 4.05 -24.21
CA ARG A 442 -11.26 2.90 -24.23
C ARG A 442 -11.61 2.60 -25.70
N PRO A 443 -10.96 1.62 -26.33
CA PRO A 443 -11.21 1.29 -27.73
C PRO A 443 -12.60 0.67 -27.93
N GLU A 444 -13.01 -0.25 -27.05
CA GLU A 444 -14.24 -1.03 -27.20
C GLU A 444 -15.12 -1.01 -25.92
N PRO A 445 -16.43 -1.33 -26.01
CA PRO A 445 -17.28 -1.51 -24.84
C PRO A 445 -16.86 -2.69 -23.96
N MET A 446 -16.60 -2.44 -22.67
CA MET A 446 -15.97 -3.44 -21.77
C MET A 446 -16.94 -4.41 -21.07
N THR A 447 -18.15 -3.95 -20.72
CA THR A 447 -19.09 -4.70 -19.87
C THR A 447 -20.48 -4.86 -20.48
N VAL A 448 -20.71 -4.24 -21.64
CA VAL A 448 -22.04 -4.14 -22.25
C VAL A 448 -22.60 -5.50 -22.62
N ARG A 449 -21.77 -6.44 -23.09
CA ARG A 449 -22.22 -7.79 -23.45
C ARG A 449 -22.84 -8.54 -22.27
N TRP A 450 -22.20 -8.49 -21.11
CA TRP A 450 -22.65 -9.19 -19.90
C TRP A 450 -23.90 -8.55 -19.31
N PHE A 451 -23.92 -7.21 -19.30
CA PHE A 451 -25.10 -6.46 -18.89
C PHE A 451 -26.31 -6.81 -19.76
N ARG A 452 -26.15 -6.83 -21.10
CA ARG A 452 -27.24 -7.21 -22.02
C ARG A 452 -27.69 -8.64 -21.77
N ALA A 453 -26.76 -9.59 -21.70
CA ALA A 453 -27.09 -10.98 -21.40
C ALA A 453 -27.92 -11.10 -20.10
N ALA A 454 -27.56 -10.39 -19.04
CA ALA A 454 -28.30 -10.41 -17.77
C ALA A 454 -29.67 -9.71 -17.87
N GLN A 455 -29.73 -8.52 -18.48
CA GLN A 455 -30.98 -7.75 -18.58
C GLN A 455 -32.00 -8.41 -19.51
N ASP A 456 -31.56 -9.10 -20.57
CA ASP A 456 -32.44 -9.81 -21.51
C ASP A 456 -33.10 -11.06 -20.89
N MET A 457 -32.67 -11.48 -19.69
CA MET A 457 -33.17 -12.68 -18.99
C MET A 457 -34.25 -12.39 -17.94
N THR A 458 -34.53 -11.12 -17.65
CA THR A 458 -35.44 -10.72 -16.57
C THR A 458 -36.09 -9.37 -16.89
N ASP A 459 -37.36 -9.23 -16.50
CA ASP A 459 -38.08 -7.95 -16.58
C ASP A 459 -37.67 -6.99 -15.45
N ARG A 460 -36.95 -7.47 -14.43
CA ARG A 460 -36.45 -6.63 -13.34
C ARG A 460 -35.26 -5.79 -13.81
N PRO A 461 -35.09 -4.56 -13.30
CA PRO A 461 -33.93 -3.75 -13.64
C PRO A 461 -32.63 -4.39 -13.14
N VAL A 462 -31.64 -4.54 -14.02
CA VAL A 462 -30.30 -5.04 -13.68
C VAL A 462 -29.32 -3.87 -13.57
N LYS A 463 -28.40 -3.90 -12.60
CA LYS A 463 -27.34 -2.89 -12.47
C LYS A 463 -26.22 -3.12 -13.49
N GLY A 464 -25.89 -2.08 -14.26
CA GLY A 464 -24.62 -2.02 -14.98
C GLY A 464 -23.47 -1.72 -14.00
N MET A 465 -22.49 -2.63 -13.93
CA MET A 465 -21.38 -2.52 -12.97
C MET A 465 -20.12 -1.96 -13.62
N LEU A 466 -19.59 -0.86 -13.08
CA LEU A 466 -18.34 -0.22 -13.51
C LEU A 466 -17.50 0.19 -12.28
N THR A 467 -16.17 0.15 -12.43
CA THR A 467 -15.25 0.74 -11.45
C THR A 467 -14.91 2.17 -11.87
N CYS A 468 -15.00 3.12 -10.94
CA CYS A 468 -14.72 4.52 -11.25
C CYS A 468 -13.24 4.77 -11.58
N ALA A 469 -12.97 5.77 -12.42
CA ALA A 469 -11.61 6.11 -12.86
C ALA A 469 -10.64 6.40 -11.70
N THR A 470 -11.10 7.10 -10.66
CA THR A 470 -10.29 7.37 -9.45
C THR A 470 -9.88 6.11 -8.72
N ARG A 471 -10.73 5.07 -8.72
CA ARG A 471 -10.42 3.78 -8.10
C ARG A 471 -9.54 2.91 -8.98
N ILE A 472 -9.68 2.98 -10.31
CA ILE A 472 -8.76 2.31 -11.25
C ILE A 472 -7.37 2.89 -11.08
N SER A 473 -7.22 4.22 -11.18
CA SER A 473 -5.94 4.91 -11.00
C SER A 473 -5.33 4.68 -9.61
N GLY A 474 -6.08 4.89 -8.52
CA GLY A 474 -5.57 4.71 -7.16
C GLY A 474 -5.29 3.26 -6.72
N ARG A 475 -5.58 2.27 -7.56
CA ARG A 475 -5.23 0.86 -7.35
C ARG A 475 -4.30 0.31 -8.43
N SER A 476 -3.79 1.17 -9.28
CA SER A 476 -2.77 0.88 -10.27
C SER A 476 -1.44 1.46 -9.79
N SER A 477 -0.32 0.90 -10.27
CA SER A 477 0.96 1.57 -10.13
C SER A 477 1.05 2.61 -11.25
N ALA A 478 1.10 3.88 -10.88
CA ALA A 478 0.89 5.01 -11.79
C ALA A 478 2.06 5.98 -11.76
#